data_AF-A0A254TJG6-F1
#
_entry.id   AF-A0A254TJG6-F1
#
_cell.length_a   1.000
_cell.length_b   1.000
_cell.length_c   1.000
_cell.angle_alpha   90.00
_cell.angle_beta   90.00
_cell.angle_gamma   90.00
#
_symmetry.space_group_name_H-M   'P 1'
#
loop_
_entity.id
_entity.type
_entity.pdbx_description
1 polymer ?
#
loop_
_entity_poly.entity_id
_entity_poly.type
_entity_poly.pdbx_seq_one_letter_code
_entity_poly.pdbx_strand_id
1 'polypeptide(L)'
;MATDYIVGMIECEEIKAGSIRVVRAQSADEAGIIYRHFIIANDDNFQGWVRDKDPDFGFCTRFLIASPGEHKYFTKWRRSPVKFELFKTRVFQYFGECPSLGQNFLDAYLADIDDPTCANMPQELYEFVAVREMRAEHIAVAPVDWLTAALERPKLSF
;
A
#
# COMPACT_ATOMS: atom_id res chain seq x y z
N MET A 1 3.28 10.32 25.35
CA MET A 1 3.91 9.06 25.77
C MET A 1 3.56 8.00 24.74
N ALA A 2 4.49 7.13 24.36
CA ALA A 2 4.19 6.05 23.41
C ALA A 2 3.24 5.03 24.03
N THR A 3 2.26 4.58 23.26
CA THR A 3 1.21 3.62 23.63
C THR A 3 1.25 2.45 22.65
N ASP A 4 0.78 1.28 23.08
CA ASP A 4 0.68 0.11 22.23
C ASP A 4 -0.67 0.10 21.49
N TYR A 5 -0.61 -0.16 20.18
CA TYR A 5 -1.76 -0.25 19.28
C TYR A 5 -1.82 -1.64 18.67
N ILE A 6 -3.03 -2.19 18.54
CA ILE A 6 -3.30 -3.35 17.72
C ILE A 6 -3.62 -2.87 16.31
N VAL A 7 -2.85 -3.36 15.34
CA VAL A 7 -2.99 -3.04 13.93
C VAL A 7 -3.16 -4.32 13.13
N GLY A 8 -4.07 -4.35 12.17
CA GLY A 8 -4.26 -5.50 11.29
C GLY A 8 -4.93 -5.11 9.97
N MET A 9 -4.74 -5.93 8.94
CA MET A 9 -5.37 -5.75 7.63
C MET A 9 -6.84 -6.14 7.66
N ILE A 10 -7.68 -5.35 7.00
CA ILE A 10 -9.10 -5.62 6.75
C ILE A 10 -9.22 -6.27 5.37
N GLU A 11 -9.83 -7.44 5.32
CA GLU A 11 -10.13 -8.20 4.10
C GLU A 11 -11.59 -8.65 4.20
N CYS A 12 -12.42 -8.29 3.21
CA CYS A 12 -13.85 -8.64 3.20
C CYS A 12 -14.61 -8.26 4.49
N GLU A 13 -14.43 -7.03 4.98
CA GLU A 13 -15.05 -6.48 6.20
C GLU A 13 -14.55 -7.09 7.53
N GLU A 14 -13.62 -8.04 7.48
CA GLU A 14 -13.04 -8.68 8.68
C GLU A 14 -11.55 -8.38 8.82
N ILE A 15 -11.04 -8.36 10.06
CA ILE A 15 -9.60 -8.28 10.29
C ILE A 15 -8.98 -9.65 10.03
N LYS A 16 -8.02 -9.71 9.11
CA LYS A 16 -7.25 -10.92 8.82
C LYS A 16 -6.39 -11.29 10.02
N ALA A 17 -6.76 -12.34 10.77
CA ALA A 17 -6.11 -12.72 12.02
C ALA A 17 -4.56 -12.83 11.91
N GLY A 18 -4.05 -13.42 10.83
CA GLY A 18 -2.60 -13.57 10.61
C GLY A 18 -1.83 -12.26 10.40
N SER A 19 -2.54 -11.17 10.10
CA SER A 19 -1.96 -9.84 9.89
C SER A 19 -1.85 -9.01 11.18
N ILE A 20 -2.51 -9.43 12.27
CA ILE A 20 -2.59 -8.64 13.49
C ILE A 20 -1.21 -8.50 14.15
N ARG A 21 -0.81 -7.28 14.50
CA ARG A 21 0.43 -6.96 15.22
C ARG A 21 0.17 -5.93 16.30
N VAL A 22 1.00 -5.96 17.34
CA VAL A 22 1.08 -4.87 18.32
C VAL A 22 2.19 -3.93 17.89
N VAL A 23 1.88 -2.65 17.77
CA VAL A 23 2.77 -1.59 17.33
C VAL A 23 2.83 -0.51 18.40
N ARG A 24 4.04 -0.19 18.87
CA ARG A 24 4.25 0.90 19.82
C ARG A 24 4.45 2.21 19.06
N ALA A 25 3.59 3.20 19.33
CA ALA A 25 3.60 4.49 18.63
C ALA A 25 3.09 5.63 19.51
N GLN A 26 3.28 6.88 19.11
CA GLN A 26 2.73 8.06 19.79
C GLN A 26 1.27 8.34 19.40
N SER A 27 0.83 7.86 18.24
CA SER A 27 -0.56 8.00 17.74
C SER A 27 -1.02 6.78 16.94
N ALA A 28 -2.32 6.67 16.69
CA ALA A 28 -2.89 5.65 15.80
C ALA A 28 -2.38 5.81 14.36
N ASP A 29 -2.26 7.04 13.88
CA ASP A 29 -1.72 7.33 12.55
C ASP A 29 -0.28 6.83 12.42
N GLU A 30 0.57 7.12 13.42
CA GLU A 30 1.95 6.65 13.45
C GLU A 30 2.02 5.11 13.54
N ALA A 31 1.14 4.48 14.34
CA ALA A 31 1.07 3.02 14.39
C ALA A 31 0.72 2.41 13.03
N GLY A 32 -0.20 3.03 12.28
CA GLY A 32 -0.55 2.63 10.93
C GLY A 32 0.62 2.77 9.95
N ILE A 33 1.37 3.87 10.02
CA ILE A 33 2.57 4.10 9.19
C ILE A 33 3.63 3.04 9.50
N ILE A 34 3.96 2.84 10.78
CA ILE A 34 4.94 1.82 11.21
C ILE A 34 4.52 0.43 10.72
N TYR A 35 3.25 0.07 10.89
CA TYR A 35 2.72 -1.20 10.40
C TYR A 35 2.88 -1.34 8.88
N ARG A 36 2.63 -0.28 8.11
CA ARG A 36 2.81 -0.28 6.65
C ARG A 36 4.26 -0.50 6.24
N HIS A 37 5.21 0.16 6.91
CA HIS A 37 6.64 -0.03 6.67
C HIS A 37 7.10 -1.46 6.95
N PHE A 38 6.69 -2.05 8.08
CA PHE A 38 7.24 -3.34 8.48
C PHE A 38 6.46 -4.54 7.94
N ILE A 39 5.15 -4.41 7.76
CA ILE A 39 4.29 -5.54 7.37
C ILE A 39 3.93 -5.45 5.89
N ILE A 40 3.32 -4.35 5.44
CA ILE A 40 2.81 -4.25 4.07
C ILE A 40 3.96 -4.17 3.06
N ALA A 41 4.98 -3.35 3.31
CA ALA A 41 6.12 -3.21 2.40
C ALA A 41 6.94 -4.50 2.26
N ASN A 42 6.76 -5.48 3.15
CA ASN A 42 7.41 -6.79 3.11
C ASN A 42 6.46 -7.92 2.69
N ASP A 43 5.21 -7.61 2.31
CA ASP A 43 4.27 -8.61 1.80
C ASP A 43 4.57 -8.92 0.32
N ASP A 44 4.80 -10.19 0.02
CA ASP A 44 5.18 -10.64 -1.32
C ASP A 44 4.13 -10.31 -2.39
N ASN A 45 2.83 -10.35 -2.04
CA ASN A 45 1.76 -10.01 -2.97
C ASN A 45 1.76 -8.51 -3.25
N PHE A 46 1.90 -7.69 -2.21
CA PHE A 46 2.02 -6.24 -2.34
C PHE A 46 3.22 -5.87 -3.20
N GLN A 47 4.41 -6.39 -2.90
CA GLN A 47 5.60 -6.13 -3.71
C GLN A 47 5.42 -6.62 -5.15
N GLY A 48 4.78 -7.77 -5.34
CA GLY A 48 4.41 -8.29 -6.66
C GLY A 48 3.51 -7.33 -7.43
N TRP A 49 2.55 -6.67 -6.76
CA TRP A 49 1.70 -5.65 -7.39
C TRP A 49 2.45 -4.38 -7.75
N VAL A 50 3.43 -3.97 -6.93
CA VAL A 50 4.26 -2.80 -7.22
C VAL A 50 5.17 -3.08 -8.42
N ARG A 51 5.73 -4.29 -8.52
CA ARG A 51 6.58 -4.73 -9.64
C ARG A 51 5.81 -5.08 -10.91
N ASP A 52 4.47 -5.06 -10.88
CA ASP A 52 3.64 -5.53 -11.99
C ASP A 52 3.87 -4.68 -13.26
N LYS A 53 4.45 -5.32 -14.28
CA LYS A 53 4.77 -4.73 -15.60
C LYS A 53 3.61 -4.81 -16.57
N ASP A 54 2.38 -4.77 -16.07
CA ASP A 54 1.18 -4.81 -16.89
C ASP A 54 1.30 -3.81 -18.05
N PRO A 55 1.22 -4.24 -19.33
CA PRO A 55 1.38 -3.36 -20.48
C PRO A 55 0.34 -2.23 -20.52
N ASP A 56 -0.75 -2.38 -19.76
CA ASP A 56 -1.77 -1.36 -19.54
C ASP A 56 -1.49 -0.49 -18.31
N PHE A 57 -0.23 -0.35 -17.88
CA PHE A 57 0.17 0.52 -16.78
C PHE A 57 -0.62 0.22 -15.50
N GLY A 58 -0.63 -1.05 -15.08
CA GLY A 58 -1.37 -1.52 -13.89
C GLY A 58 -1.05 -0.73 -12.62
N PHE A 59 0.18 -0.22 -12.50
CA PHE A 59 0.55 0.73 -11.45
C PHE A 59 -0.33 1.99 -11.45
N CYS A 60 -0.67 2.53 -12.63
CA CYS A 60 -1.56 3.68 -12.74
C CYS A 60 -2.94 3.46 -12.15
N THR A 61 -3.50 2.30 -12.47
CA THR A 61 -4.88 1.99 -12.16
C THR A 61 -5.04 1.49 -10.73
N ARG A 62 -4.01 0.86 -10.16
CA ARG A 62 -3.97 0.36 -8.78
C ARG A 62 -3.61 1.42 -7.74
N PHE A 63 -2.68 2.32 -8.04
CA PHE A 63 -2.18 3.32 -7.08
C PHE A 63 -2.73 4.73 -7.35
N LEU A 64 -3.93 4.83 -7.94
CA LEU A 64 -4.73 6.06 -8.12
C LEU A 64 -4.02 7.24 -8.80
N ILE A 65 -2.95 7.02 -9.55
CA ILE A 65 -2.42 8.06 -10.46
C ILE A 65 -3.24 8.15 -11.76
N ALA A 66 -4.22 7.25 -11.94
CA ALA A 66 -5.25 7.33 -12.97
C ALA A 66 -6.42 8.23 -12.53
N SER A 67 -6.90 9.08 -13.44
CA SER A 67 -8.14 9.83 -13.28
C SER A 67 -9.37 8.89 -13.17
N PRO A 68 -10.49 9.35 -12.60
CA PRO A 68 -11.72 8.54 -12.53
C PRO A 68 -12.22 8.02 -13.89
N GLY A 69 -12.01 8.79 -14.96
CA GLY A 69 -12.37 8.38 -16.33
C GLY A 69 -11.51 7.23 -16.85
N GLU A 70 -10.19 7.28 -16.59
CA GLU A 70 -9.24 6.23 -16.97
C GLU A 70 -9.50 4.94 -16.17
N HIS A 71 -9.83 5.06 -14.88
CA HIS A 71 -10.20 3.91 -14.06
C HIS A 71 -11.48 3.21 -14.57
N LYS A 72 -12.51 3.99 -14.94
CA LYS A 72 -13.73 3.45 -15.57
C LYS A 72 -13.43 2.78 -16.91
N TYR A 73 -12.54 3.38 -17.72
CA TYR A 73 -12.13 2.79 -18.99
C TYR A 73 -11.40 1.45 -18.79
N PHE A 74 -10.43 1.39 -17.88
CA PHE A 74 -9.70 0.17 -17.56
C PHE A 74 -10.62 -0.93 -17.01
N THR A 75 -11.56 -0.58 -16.12
CA THR A 75 -12.53 -1.54 -15.57
C THR A 75 -13.39 -2.16 -16.67
N LYS A 76 -13.79 -1.37 -17.68
CA LYS A 76 -14.63 -1.83 -18.78
C LYS A 76 -13.86 -2.62 -19.84
N TRP A 77 -12.66 -2.17 -20.20
CA TRP A 77 -11.93 -2.66 -21.37
C TRP A 77 -10.66 -3.43 -21.06
N ARG A 78 -10.24 -3.47 -19.79
CA ARG A 78 -8.96 -4.02 -19.33
C ARG A 78 -7.78 -3.47 -20.11
N ARG A 79 -7.87 -2.20 -20.51
CA ARG A 79 -6.85 -1.47 -21.25
C ARG A 79 -6.67 -0.09 -20.67
N SER A 80 -5.44 0.40 -20.65
CA SER A 80 -5.20 1.78 -20.22
C SER A 80 -5.13 2.72 -21.42
N PRO A 81 -5.93 3.80 -21.42
CA PRO A 81 -5.82 4.82 -22.46
C PRO A 81 -4.62 5.76 -22.21
N VAL A 82 -3.87 5.56 -21.12
CA VAL A 82 -2.75 6.42 -20.72
C VAL A 82 -1.59 6.20 -21.68
N LYS A 83 -1.08 7.28 -22.25
CA LYS A 83 0.15 7.22 -23.05
C LYS A 83 1.36 7.09 -22.14
N PHE A 84 2.40 6.42 -22.63
CA PHE A 84 3.63 6.19 -21.87
C PHE A 84 4.28 7.47 -21.31
N GLU A 85 4.31 8.57 -22.06
CA GLU A 85 4.85 9.85 -21.56
C GLU A 85 4.06 10.42 -20.37
N LEU A 86 2.73 10.24 -20.40
CA LEU A 86 1.86 10.67 -19.30
C LEU A 86 2.03 9.75 -18.09
N PHE A 87 2.25 8.44 -18.31
CA PHE A 87 2.60 7.50 -17.25
C PHE A 87 3.88 7.92 -16.52
N LYS A 88 4.98 8.15 -17.24
CA LYS A 88 6.26 8.61 -16.65
C LYS A 88 6.07 9.88 -15.82
N THR A 89 5.38 10.87 -16.38
CA THR A 89 5.08 12.14 -15.69
C THR A 89 4.35 11.89 -14.37
N ARG A 90 3.35 11.01 -14.38
CA ARG A 90 2.56 10.68 -13.18
C ARG A 90 3.34 9.89 -12.14
N VAL A 91 4.23 9.00 -12.57
CA VAL A 91 5.15 8.31 -11.66
C VAL A 91 6.04 9.33 -10.96
N PHE A 92 6.68 10.24 -11.70
CA PHE A 92 7.49 11.29 -11.06
C PHE A 92 6.69 12.20 -10.13
N GLN A 93 5.44 12.50 -10.47
CA GLN A 93 4.54 13.25 -9.58
C GLN A 93 4.22 12.47 -8.30
N TYR A 94 3.94 11.17 -8.41
CA TYR A 94 3.67 10.30 -7.27
C TYR A 94 4.87 10.21 -6.31
N PHE A 95 6.07 10.10 -6.88
CA PHE A 95 7.33 10.09 -6.14
C PHE A 95 7.92 11.50 -5.95
N GLY A 96 7.14 12.58 -6.03
CA GLY A 96 7.67 13.95 -6.04
C GLY A 96 8.53 14.33 -4.83
N GLU A 97 8.28 13.72 -3.66
CA GLU A 97 9.09 13.88 -2.45
C GLU A 97 10.41 13.09 -2.48
N CYS A 98 10.49 12.05 -3.31
CA CYS A 98 11.66 11.19 -3.48
C CYS A 98 11.86 10.84 -4.98
N PRO A 99 12.27 11.81 -5.83
CA PRO A 99 12.34 11.61 -7.28
C PRO A 99 13.26 10.45 -7.71
N SER A 100 14.29 10.15 -6.92
CA SER A 100 15.17 8.99 -7.13
C SER A 100 14.42 7.66 -7.09
N LEU A 101 13.42 7.52 -6.20
CA LEU A 101 12.57 6.32 -6.15
C LEU A 101 11.69 6.22 -7.39
N GLY A 102 11.19 7.34 -7.90
CA GLY A 102 10.45 7.39 -9.17
C GLY A 102 11.30 6.98 -10.36
N GLN A 103 12.57 7.39 -10.39
CA GLN A 103 13.52 6.94 -11.42
C GLN A 103 13.79 5.45 -11.30
N ASN A 104 14.12 4.95 -10.10
CA ASN A 104 14.36 3.52 -9.85
C ASN A 104 13.14 2.67 -10.26
N PHE A 105 11.93 3.16 -9.98
CA PHE A 105 10.70 2.50 -10.41
C PHE A 105 10.62 2.40 -11.94
N LEU A 106 10.83 3.51 -12.66
CA LEU A 106 10.75 3.52 -14.12
C LEU A 106 11.83 2.67 -14.78
N ASP A 107 13.05 2.72 -14.26
CA ASP A 107 14.16 1.89 -14.77
C ASP A 107 13.81 0.41 -14.63
N ALA A 108 13.35 -0.02 -13.45
CA ALA A 108 12.92 -1.39 -13.23
C ALA A 108 11.68 -1.76 -14.07
N TYR A 109 10.71 -0.86 -14.23
CA TYR A 109 9.49 -1.08 -15.02
C TYR A 109 9.80 -1.27 -16.52
N LEU A 110 10.80 -0.56 -17.03
CA LEU A 110 11.18 -0.57 -18.46
C LEU A 110 12.26 -1.57 -18.80
N ALA A 111 12.97 -2.10 -17.81
CA ALA A 111 13.95 -3.15 -18.01
C ALA A 111 13.31 -4.40 -18.64
N ASP A 112 14.10 -5.24 -19.29
CA ASP A 112 13.64 -6.54 -19.77
C ASP A 112 13.22 -7.44 -18.59
N ILE A 113 12.38 -8.45 -18.84
CA ILE A 113 11.90 -9.36 -17.78
C ILE A 113 13.04 -10.17 -17.16
N ASP A 114 14.10 -10.42 -17.93
CA ASP A 114 15.29 -11.14 -17.51
C ASP A 114 16.34 -10.22 -16.85
N ASP A 115 16.08 -8.91 -16.78
CA ASP A 115 17.00 -7.97 -16.16
C ASP A 115 16.93 -8.07 -14.63
N PRO A 116 18.06 -8.31 -13.93
CA PRO A 116 18.09 -8.38 -12.46
C PRO A 116 17.56 -7.11 -11.77
N THR A 117 17.64 -5.95 -12.42
CA THR A 117 17.10 -4.68 -11.89
C THR A 117 15.58 -4.71 -11.73
N CYS A 118 14.89 -5.57 -12.49
CA CYS A 118 13.46 -5.82 -12.37
C CYS A 118 13.09 -6.53 -11.05
N ALA A 119 13.96 -7.42 -10.56
CA ALA A 119 13.78 -8.14 -9.31
C ALA A 119 14.29 -7.34 -8.09
N ASN A 120 15.19 -6.38 -8.31
CA ASN A 120 15.95 -5.68 -7.27
C ASN A 120 15.52 -4.22 -7.09
N MET A 121 14.21 -3.93 -7.11
CA MET A 121 13.77 -2.61 -6.64
C MET A 121 14.19 -2.42 -5.17
N PRO A 122 14.65 -1.23 -4.78
CA PRO A 122 15.07 -0.96 -3.40
C PRO A 122 13.90 -1.09 -2.44
N GLN A 123 14.15 -1.59 -1.22
CA GLN A 123 13.11 -1.79 -0.21
C GLN A 123 12.39 -0.48 0.12
N GLU A 124 13.12 0.63 0.10
CA GLU A 124 12.62 1.99 0.31
C GLU A 124 11.50 2.38 -0.67
N LEU A 125 11.49 1.78 -1.87
CA LEU A 125 10.41 1.99 -2.84
C LEU A 125 9.10 1.36 -2.33
N TYR A 126 9.15 0.12 -1.85
CA TYR A 126 7.97 -0.56 -1.31
C TYR A 126 7.43 0.15 -0.07
N GLU A 127 8.32 0.62 0.79
CA GLU A 127 7.98 1.42 1.96
C GLU A 127 7.28 2.73 1.58
N PHE A 128 7.85 3.46 0.62
CA PHE A 128 7.26 4.70 0.12
C PHE A 128 5.87 4.49 -0.45
N VAL A 129 5.69 3.43 -1.26
CA VAL A 129 4.38 3.09 -1.82
C VAL A 129 3.41 2.67 -0.72
N ALA A 130 3.81 1.81 0.22
CA ALA A 130 2.94 1.24 1.26
C ALA A 130 2.31 2.31 2.17
N VAL A 131 3.04 3.38 2.48
CA VAL A 131 2.55 4.50 3.30
C VAL A 131 1.60 5.43 2.54
N ARG A 132 1.81 5.59 1.23
CA ARG A 132 1.00 6.47 0.36
C ARG A 132 -0.19 5.78 -0.27
N GLU A 133 -0.22 4.45 -0.21
CA GLU A 133 -1.29 3.66 -0.77
C GLU A 133 -2.62 4.01 -0.09
N MET A 134 -3.54 4.62 -0.85
CA MET A 134 -4.83 5.09 -0.36
C MET A 134 -5.80 3.98 0.04
N ARG A 135 -5.45 2.69 -0.14
CA ARG A 135 -6.12 1.64 0.64
C ARG A 135 -5.65 1.62 2.10
N ALA A 136 -5.12 2.75 2.60
CA ALA A 136 -5.35 3.31 3.93
C ALA A 136 -6.58 2.72 4.67
N GLU A 137 -7.70 2.55 3.97
CA GLU A 137 -8.97 1.99 4.49
C GLU A 137 -8.94 0.48 4.81
N HIS A 138 -7.88 -0.25 4.48
CA HIS A 138 -7.74 -1.70 4.76
C HIS A 138 -6.85 -2.00 5.96
N ILE A 139 -6.61 -1.05 6.88
CA ILE A 139 -6.04 -1.39 8.19
C ILE A 139 -6.95 -0.91 9.30
N ALA A 140 -7.19 -1.78 10.28
CA ALA A 140 -7.80 -1.42 11.54
C ALA A 140 -6.69 -1.06 12.53
N VAL A 141 -6.82 0.07 13.22
CA VAL A 141 -5.91 0.50 14.29
C VAL A 141 -6.73 0.80 15.53
N ALA A 142 -6.38 0.19 16.66
CA ALA A 142 -7.01 0.46 17.94
C ALA A 142 -5.99 0.43 19.08
N PRO A 143 -6.10 1.30 20.11
CA PRO A 143 -5.24 1.21 21.28
C PRO A 143 -5.55 -0.08 22.06
N VAL A 144 -4.52 -0.73 22.59
CA VAL A 144 -4.66 -2.00 23.34
C VAL A 144 -5.62 -1.84 24.53
N ASP A 145 -5.56 -0.71 25.22
CA ASP A 145 -6.39 -0.43 26.41
C ASP A 145 -7.90 -0.44 26.11
N TRP A 146 -8.29 -0.14 24.86
CA TRP A 146 -9.69 -0.18 24.45
C TRP A 146 -10.24 -1.61 24.38
N LEU A 147 -9.40 -2.57 23.97
CA LEU A 147 -9.78 -3.99 23.92
C LEU A 147 -9.92 -4.57 25.33
N THR A 148 -9.01 -4.23 26.23
CA THR A 148 -9.12 -4.62 27.65
C THR A 148 -10.43 -4.13 28.24
N ALA A 149 -10.77 -2.86 28.03
CA ALA A 149 -12.03 -2.28 28.49
C ALA A 149 -13.27 -2.90 27.82
N ALA A 150 -13.18 -3.33 26.54
CA ALA A 150 -14.28 -3.98 25.83
C ALA A 150 -14.52 -5.42 26.32
N LEU A 151 -13.45 -6.16 26.65
CA LEU A 151 -13.53 -7.53 27.17
C LEU A 151 -14.03 -7.58 28.62
N GLU A 152 -13.80 -6.53 29.39
CA GLU A 152 -14.29 -6.39 30.77
C GLU A 152 -15.76 -5.95 30.85
N ARG A 153 -16.39 -5.54 29.73
CA ARG A 153 -17.82 -5.21 29.74
C ARG A 153 -18.65 -6.48 29.96
N PRO A 154 -19.54 -6.51 30.97
CA PRO A 154 -20.43 -7.65 31.17
C PRO A 154 -21.26 -7.85 29.89
N LYS A 155 -21.24 -9.08 29.36
CA LYS A 155 -22.11 -9.46 28.24
C LYS A 155 -23.55 -9.22 28.69
N LEU A 156 -24.18 -8.18 28.16
CA LEU A 156 -25.61 -7.97 28.33
C LEU A 156 -26.32 -9.17 27.71
N SER A 157 -26.84 -10.05 28.56
CA SER A 157 -27.78 -11.10 28.17
C SER A 157 -29.08 -10.42 27.73
N PHE A 158 -29.44 -10.57 26.45
CA PHE A 158 -30.78 -10.29 25.95
C PHE A 158 -31.75 -11.41 26.37
#